data_AF-A0A2V6F5H4-F1
#
_entry.id   AF-A0A2V6F5H4-F1
#
_cell.length_a   1.000
_cell.length_b   1.000
_cell.length_c   1.000
_cell.angle_alpha   90.00
_cell.angle_beta   90.00
_cell.angle_gamma   90.00
#
_symmetry.space_group_name_H-M   'P 1'
#
loop_
_entity.id
_entity.type
_entity.pdbx_description
1 polymer ?
#
loop_
_entity_poly.entity_id
_entity_poly.type
_entity_poly.pdbx_seq_one_letter_code
_entity_poly.pdbx_strand_id
1 'polypeptide(L)'
;MKDPLIVNGFNTVPTNIGMVELDRMVVYQKHIDLAHVRKLKEKLGPAPTDEEIFRTCLSVDHPMPPVKWSRAHRDTYVFMSPSNDLRFLGTMRLKPNHIKDYPPPGTLVGVIGIAVGFGSNFLNAIYAENRLVLHNGSHRAYALRDLGVTHVPCIIQYVSSREELDVVASGDLADHPDLYLRNPRPSMLKDYFDPKLRKIIPIHRRVRQVTVKFATDDAYVPAV
;
A
#
# COMPACT_ATOMS: atom_id res chain seq x y z
N MET A 1 -17.45 5.21 9.98
CA MET A 1 -16.91 4.09 9.18
C MET A 1 -16.05 3.22 10.10
N LYS A 2 -16.42 1.96 10.38
CA LYS A 2 -15.69 1.04 11.31
C LYS A 2 -14.90 -0.03 10.54
N ASP A 3 -14.42 0.29 9.33
CA ASP A 3 -13.62 -0.64 8.54
C ASP A 3 -12.27 -0.88 9.26
N PRO A 4 -11.94 -2.13 9.64
CA PRO A 4 -10.69 -2.45 10.33
C PRO A 4 -9.43 -2.01 9.56
N LEU A 5 -9.47 -1.97 8.22
CA LEU A 5 -8.33 -1.51 7.42
C LEU A 5 -8.12 0.00 7.53
N ILE A 6 -9.20 0.77 7.72
CA ILE A 6 -9.09 2.20 8.01
C ILE A 6 -8.67 2.43 9.45
N VAL A 7 -9.34 1.75 10.38
CA VAL A 7 -9.10 1.92 11.82
C VAL A 7 -7.68 1.52 12.20
N ASN A 8 -7.15 0.43 11.65
CA ASN A 8 -5.81 -0.03 11.98
C ASN A 8 -4.74 0.58 11.07
N GLY A 9 -5.09 1.03 9.86
CA GLY A 9 -4.15 1.58 8.89
C GLY A 9 -3.92 3.08 9.01
N PHE A 10 -4.84 3.84 9.61
CA PHE A 10 -4.83 5.31 9.63
C PHE A 10 -5.14 5.90 11.02
N ASN A 11 -4.77 5.20 12.11
CA ASN A 11 -4.97 5.67 13.48
C ASN A 11 -3.77 6.38 14.11
N THR A 12 -2.66 6.51 13.39
CA THR A 12 -1.42 7.05 13.94
C THR A 12 -1.39 8.57 14.04
N VAL A 13 -2.03 9.25 13.08
CA VAL A 13 -2.08 10.72 12.98
C VAL A 13 -3.51 11.16 12.62
N PRO A 14 -3.88 12.43 12.84
CA PRO A 14 -5.20 12.93 12.45
C PRO A 14 -5.50 12.62 10.98
N THR A 15 -6.66 12.03 10.72
CA THR A 15 -7.04 11.54 9.39
C THR A 15 -8.44 12.03 9.03
N ASN A 16 -8.62 12.48 7.78
CA ASN A 16 -9.91 12.87 7.22
C ASN A 16 -10.11 12.26 5.81
N ILE A 17 -11.35 12.19 5.34
CA ILE A 17 -11.68 11.91 3.94
C ILE A 17 -12.07 13.23 3.27
N GLY A 18 -11.46 13.54 2.13
CA GLY A 18 -11.74 14.77 1.39
C GLY A 18 -11.58 14.60 -0.11
N MET A 19 -12.11 15.58 -0.86
CA MET A 19 -11.87 15.69 -2.30
C MET A 19 -10.53 16.38 -2.54
N VAL A 20 -9.67 15.77 -3.37
CA VAL A 20 -8.34 16.30 -3.69
C VAL A 20 -8.20 16.54 -5.19
N GLU A 21 -7.58 17.66 -5.57
CA GLU A 21 -7.27 17.98 -6.96
C GLU A 21 -6.03 17.20 -7.42
N LEU A 22 -6.21 16.32 -8.41
CA LEU A 22 -5.19 15.37 -8.88
C LEU A 22 -3.91 16.06 -9.34
N ASP A 23 -4.02 17.14 -10.13
CA ASP A 23 -2.86 17.82 -10.72
C ASP A 23 -2.03 18.62 -9.69
N ARG A 24 -2.53 18.78 -8.46
CA ARG A 24 -1.83 19.42 -7.34
C ARG A 24 -1.17 18.44 -6.37
N MET A 25 -1.33 17.14 -6.59
CA MET A 25 -0.69 16.12 -5.77
C MET A 25 0.80 15.98 -6.12
N VAL A 26 1.65 16.05 -5.10
CA VAL A 26 3.06 15.66 -5.18
C VAL A 26 3.14 14.14 -5.27
N VAL A 27 4.06 13.60 -6.08
CA VAL A 27 4.26 12.15 -6.23
C VAL A 27 5.73 11.80 -6.03
N TYR A 28 6.01 10.71 -5.32
CA TYR A 28 7.37 10.19 -5.15
C TYR A 28 7.59 8.85 -5.86
N GLN A 29 6.50 8.18 -6.28
CA GLN A 29 6.61 7.02 -7.15
C GLN A 29 7.17 7.46 -8.51
N LYS A 30 8.21 6.79 -9.01
CA LYS A 30 8.89 7.18 -10.27
C LYS A 30 8.32 6.52 -11.52
N HIS A 31 7.50 5.48 -11.34
CA HIS A 31 7.02 4.63 -12.43
C HIS A 31 5.54 4.34 -12.30
N ILE A 32 4.83 4.34 -13.43
CA ILE A 32 3.43 3.92 -13.54
C ILE A 32 3.36 2.72 -14.49
N ASP A 33 2.76 1.61 -14.03
CA ASP A 33 2.43 0.46 -14.87
C ASP A 33 1.24 0.80 -15.78
N LEU A 34 1.54 1.14 -17.04
CA LEU A 34 0.54 1.49 -18.03
C LEU A 34 -0.36 0.30 -18.46
N ALA A 35 0.09 -0.95 -18.29
CA ALA A 35 -0.76 -2.10 -18.54
C ALA A 35 -1.80 -2.28 -17.43
N HIS A 36 -1.43 -2.02 -16.17
CA HIS A 36 -2.38 -1.97 -15.07
C HIS A 36 -3.37 -0.81 -15.23
N VAL A 37 -2.90 0.39 -15.59
CA VAL A 37 -3.75 1.55 -15.89
C VAL A 37 -4.77 1.21 -16.99
N ARG A 38 -4.34 0.57 -18.08
CA ARG A 38 -5.25 0.19 -19.17
C ARG A 38 -6.41 -0.69 -18.69
N LYS A 39 -6.12 -1.72 -17.90
CA LYS A 39 -7.14 -2.61 -17.31
C LYS A 39 -8.10 -1.85 -16.39
N LEU A 40 -7.58 -0.88 -15.64
CA LEU A 40 -8.40 -0.05 -14.77
C LEU A 40 -9.35 0.82 -15.59
N LYS A 41 -8.86 1.44 -16.68
CA LYS A 41 -9.68 2.23 -17.60
C LYS A 41 -10.71 1.38 -18.35
N GLU A 42 -10.35 0.18 -18.78
CA GLU A 42 -11.28 -0.77 -19.42
C GLU A 42 -12.46 -1.12 -18.50
N LYS A 43 -12.20 -1.28 -17.19
CA LYS A 43 -13.24 -1.53 -16.19
C LYS A 43 -14.12 -0.31 -15.93
N LEU A 44 -13.54 0.89 -15.91
CA LEU A 44 -14.23 2.16 -15.60
C LEU A 44 -15.01 2.74 -16.78
N GLY A 45 -14.64 2.37 -18.01
CA GLY A 45 -15.17 3.03 -19.20
C GLY A 45 -14.65 4.47 -19.37
N PRO A 46 -15.14 5.19 -20.40
CA PRO A 46 -14.65 6.52 -20.76
C PRO A 46 -15.15 7.64 -19.85
N ALA A 47 -16.26 7.44 -19.12
CA ALA A 47 -16.90 8.45 -18.29
C ALA A 47 -17.42 7.80 -16.99
N PRO A 48 -16.54 7.50 -16.02
CA PRO A 48 -16.94 6.86 -14.79
C PRO A 48 -17.86 7.77 -13.97
N THR A 49 -18.87 7.18 -13.36
CA THR A 49 -19.78 7.83 -12.42
C THR A 49 -19.08 8.17 -11.10
N ASP A 50 -19.66 9.08 -10.30
CA ASP A 50 -19.13 9.41 -8.97
C ASP A 50 -19.01 8.19 -8.05
N GLU A 51 -19.95 7.24 -8.15
CA GLU A 51 -19.88 5.99 -7.38
C GLU A 51 -18.68 5.13 -7.82
N GLU A 52 -18.43 5.02 -9.13
CA GLU A 52 -17.28 4.28 -9.66
C GLU A 52 -15.95 4.94 -9.29
N ILE A 53 -15.89 6.28 -9.31
CA ILE A 53 -14.74 7.06 -8.85
C ILE A 53 -14.53 6.80 -7.34
N PHE A 54 -15.59 6.88 -6.54
CA PHE A 54 -15.53 6.63 -5.10
C PHE A 54 -15.05 5.22 -4.78
N ARG A 55 -15.65 4.19 -5.39
CA ARG A 55 -15.25 2.78 -5.20
C ARG A 55 -13.84 2.51 -5.69
N THR A 56 -13.39 3.20 -6.73
CA THR A 56 -12.00 3.07 -7.21
C THR A 56 -11.03 3.61 -6.18
N CYS A 57 -11.31 4.78 -5.61
CA CYS A 57 -10.42 5.43 -4.65
C CYS A 57 -10.48 4.81 -3.25
N LEU A 58 -11.68 4.52 -2.75
CA LEU A 58 -11.92 4.11 -1.37
C LEU A 58 -12.45 2.67 -1.27
N SER A 59 -12.01 1.79 -2.19
CA SER A 59 -12.49 0.42 -2.41
C SER A 59 -13.02 -0.28 -1.16
N VAL A 60 -14.35 -0.31 -1.06
CA VAL A 60 -15.10 -0.91 0.06
C VAL A 60 -15.02 -2.44 0.02
N ASP A 61 -14.89 -3.01 -1.17
CA ASP A 61 -15.00 -4.46 -1.40
C ASP A 61 -13.66 -5.22 -1.18
N HIS A 62 -12.56 -4.52 -0.93
CA HIS A 62 -11.20 -5.06 -0.66
C HIS A 62 -10.85 -6.32 -1.46
N PRO A 63 -10.85 -6.25 -2.81
CA PRO A 63 -10.65 -7.45 -3.64
C PRO A 63 -9.27 -8.04 -3.38
N MET A 64 -9.23 -9.32 -2.98
CA MET A 64 -7.97 -10.04 -2.75
C MET A 64 -7.34 -10.45 -4.09
N PRO A 65 -6.15 -9.93 -4.46
CA PRO A 65 -5.45 -10.38 -5.65
C PRO A 65 -5.10 -11.86 -5.54
N PRO A 66 -5.00 -12.60 -6.68
CA PRO A 66 -4.58 -13.98 -6.63
C PRO A 66 -3.20 -14.10 -5.97
N VAL A 67 -3.08 -15.03 -5.02
CA VAL A 67 -1.85 -15.33 -4.31
C VAL A 67 -1.61 -16.84 -4.34
N LYS A 68 -0.38 -17.23 -4.62
CA LYS A 68 0.10 -18.60 -4.45
C LYS A 68 1.17 -18.58 -3.39
N TRP A 69 1.19 -19.57 -2.52
CA TRP A 69 2.26 -19.72 -1.55
C TRP A 69 2.55 -21.18 -1.27
N SER A 70 3.79 -21.45 -0.90
CA SER A 70 4.26 -22.81 -0.61
C SER A 70 5.44 -22.77 0.36
N ARG A 71 5.69 -23.91 0.98
CA ARG A 71 6.93 -24.16 1.72
C ARG A 71 8.02 -24.52 0.71
N ALA A 72 9.07 -23.70 0.63
CA ALA A 72 10.21 -23.95 -0.25
C ALA A 72 11.30 -24.79 0.44
N HIS A 73 11.46 -24.62 1.76
CA HIS A 73 12.39 -25.37 2.59
C HIS A 73 11.81 -25.53 4.02
N ARG A 74 12.48 -26.27 4.91
CA ARG A 74 12.02 -26.54 6.28
C ARG A 74 11.57 -25.28 7.03
N ASP A 75 12.27 -24.19 6.85
CA ASP A 75 12.15 -22.92 7.55
C ASP A 75 11.80 -21.74 6.63
N THR A 76 11.51 -22.04 5.36
CA THR A 76 11.31 -21.02 4.31
C THR A 76 9.98 -21.19 3.61
N TYR A 77 9.17 -20.13 3.62
CA TYR A 77 7.91 -20.03 2.89
C TYR A 77 7.98 -18.92 1.85
N VAL A 78 7.38 -19.16 0.68
CA VAL A 78 7.39 -18.22 -0.45
C VAL A 78 5.95 -17.91 -0.84
N PHE A 79 5.64 -16.63 -0.95
CA PHE A 79 4.36 -16.09 -1.39
C PHE A 79 4.58 -15.33 -2.70
N MET A 80 3.69 -15.51 -3.67
CA MET A 80 3.76 -14.87 -4.98
C MET A 80 2.41 -14.32 -5.41
N SER A 81 2.40 -13.10 -5.92
CA SER A 81 1.21 -12.46 -6.49
C SER A 81 1.58 -11.58 -7.69
N PRO A 82 0.71 -11.45 -8.71
CA PRO A 82 0.87 -10.41 -9.72
C PRO A 82 0.60 -9.00 -9.17
N SER A 83 0.07 -8.86 -7.95
CA SER A 83 -0.10 -7.55 -7.32
C SER A 83 1.21 -7.08 -6.68
N ASN A 84 1.57 -5.84 -6.96
CA ASN A 84 2.70 -5.17 -6.32
C ASN A 84 2.44 -4.84 -4.85
N ASP A 85 1.27 -5.14 -4.31
CA ASP A 85 0.90 -4.82 -2.92
C ASP A 85 1.19 -5.97 -1.92
N LEU A 86 1.57 -7.16 -2.42
CA LEU A 86 1.92 -8.30 -1.56
C LEU A 86 3.11 -7.96 -0.65
N ARG A 87 2.92 -8.06 0.67
CA ARG A 87 3.91 -7.61 1.66
C ARG A 87 3.84 -8.44 2.95
N PHE A 88 4.92 -8.40 3.70
CA PHE A 88 4.94 -8.85 5.09
C PHE A 88 4.11 -7.88 5.93
N LEU A 89 3.21 -8.42 6.76
CA LEU A 89 2.30 -7.65 7.63
C LEU A 89 2.72 -7.69 9.11
N GLY A 90 3.86 -8.29 9.41
CA GLY A 90 4.35 -8.42 10.78
C GLY A 90 4.11 -9.81 11.38
N THR A 91 4.58 -9.96 12.62
CA THR A 91 4.33 -11.14 13.44
C THR A 91 3.25 -10.85 14.48
N MET A 92 2.48 -11.86 14.87
CA MET A 92 1.47 -11.74 15.91
C MET A 92 1.52 -12.94 16.86
N ARG A 93 1.24 -12.70 18.14
CA ARG A 93 1.06 -13.76 19.12
C ARG A 93 -0.35 -14.33 18.99
N LEU A 94 -0.46 -15.62 18.72
CA LEU A 94 -1.73 -16.34 18.68
C LEU A 94 -1.84 -17.27 19.89
N LYS A 95 -3.07 -17.38 20.40
CA LYS A 95 -3.44 -18.37 21.41
C LYS A 95 -3.89 -19.67 20.71
N PRO A 96 -3.79 -20.83 21.38
CA PRO A 96 -4.24 -22.12 20.81
C PRO A 96 -5.65 -22.06 20.20
N ASN A 97 -6.58 -21.40 20.88
CA ASN A 97 -7.98 -21.27 20.47
C ASN A 97 -8.22 -20.37 19.24
N HIS A 98 -7.21 -19.66 18.74
CA HIS A 98 -7.31 -18.88 17.50
C HIS A 98 -7.17 -19.76 16.24
N ILE A 99 -6.63 -20.97 16.36
CA ILE A 99 -6.45 -21.90 15.25
C ILE A 99 -7.61 -22.90 15.28
N LYS A 100 -8.51 -22.80 14.28
CA LYS A 100 -9.62 -23.72 14.10
C LYS A 100 -9.24 -24.81 13.13
N ASP A 101 -9.81 -26.00 13.32
CA ASP A 101 -9.78 -27.12 12.35
C ASP A 101 -8.36 -27.61 11.97
N TYR A 102 -7.37 -27.34 12.81
CA TYR A 102 -6.00 -27.82 12.66
C TYR A 102 -5.52 -28.44 13.97
N PRO A 103 -5.42 -29.78 14.07
CA PRO A 103 -4.93 -30.41 15.28
C PRO A 103 -3.43 -30.10 15.44
N PRO A 104 -3.01 -29.48 16.57
CA PRO A 104 -1.60 -29.21 16.79
C PRO A 104 -0.83 -30.53 16.98
N PRO A 105 0.47 -30.58 16.64
CA PRO A 105 1.29 -31.78 16.77
C PRO A 105 1.61 -32.16 18.24
N GLY A 106 1.12 -31.39 19.22
CA GLY A 106 1.32 -31.62 20.65
C GLY A 106 0.58 -30.58 21.50
N THR A 107 0.89 -30.53 22.81
CA THR A 107 0.31 -29.53 23.72
C THR A 107 0.89 -28.15 23.43
N LEU A 108 0.09 -27.33 22.77
CA LEU A 108 0.51 -26.04 22.25
C LEU A 108 0.42 -24.97 23.35
N VAL A 109 1.56 -24.38 23.70
CA VAL A 109 1.67 -23.32 24.74
C VAL A 109 1.58 -21.91 24.15
N GLY A 110 1.87 -21.75 22.85
CA GLY A 110 1.79 -20.49 22.14
C GLY A 110 2.13 -20.66 20.66
N VAL A 111 1.69 -19.70 19.84
CA VAL A 111 1.96 -19.66 18.40
C VAL A 111 2.45 -18.28 18.01
N ILE A 112 3.51 -18.24 17.20
CA ILE A 112 3.95 -17.05 16.50
C ILE A 112 3.36 -17.11 15.10
N GLY A 113 2.37 -16.27 14.82
CA GLY A 113 1.83 -16.07 13.49
C GLY A 113 2.73 -15.12 12.70
N ILE A 114 3.11 -15.49 11.48
CA ILE A 114 3.85 -14.64 10.56
C ILE A 114 2.90 -14.30 9.41
N ALA A 115 2.43 -13.05 9.34
CA ALA A 115 1.42 -12.67 8.37
C ALA A 115 2.02 -12.10 7.09
N VAL A 116 1.57 -12.62 5.96
CA VAL A 116 1.82 -12.09 4.61
C VAL A 116 0.47 -11.84 3.96
N GLY A 117 0.32 -10.68 3.34
CA GLY A 117 -0.94 -10.29 2.74
C GLY A 117 -0.82 -9.03 1.91
N PHE A 118 -1.91 -8.28 1.84
CA PHE A 118 -2.02 -7.06 1.06
C PHE A 118 -2.30 -5.88 2.00
N GLY A 119 -1.82 -4.70 1.63
CA GLY A 119 -2.10 -3.48 2.37
C GLY A 119 -3.53 -2.98 2.10
N SER A 120 -3.94 -1.97 2.86
CA SER A 120 -5.18 -1.26 2.54
C SER A 120 -5.01 -0.54 1.21
N ASN A 121 -5.74 -0.96 0.18
CA ASN A 121 -5.63 -0.39 -1.15
C ASN A 121 -6.49 0.88 -1.28
N PHE A 122 -6.46 1.78 -0.30
CA PHE A 122 -7.11 3.08 -0.40
C PHE A 122 -6.22 4.09 -1.12
N LEU A 123 -6.80 4.97 -1.93
CA LEU A 123 -6.15 6.18 -2.38
C LEU A 123 -6.00 7.09 -1.16
N ASN A 124 -4.75 7.35 -0.80
CA ASN A 124 -4.43 8.16 0.38
C ASN A 124 -3.23 9.06 0.13
N ALA A 125 -3.21 10.16 0.89
CA ALA A 125 -2.20 11.19 0.81
C ALA A 125 -1.77 11.62 2.21
N ILE A 126 -0.53 12.10 2.29
CA ILE A 126 0.03 12.72 3.47
C ILE A 126 0.07 14.23 3.22
N TYR A 127 -0.55 15.01 4.10
CA TYR A 127 -0.42 16.45 4.11
C TYR A 127 0.65 16.85 5.14
N ALA A 128 1.78 17.36 4.66
CA ALA A 128 2.93 17.76 5.48
C ALA A 128 3.58 19.01 4.87
N GLU A 129 4.04 19.94 5.71
CA GLU A 129 4.76 21.17 5.27
C GLU A 129 4.10 21.89 4.07
N ASN A 130 2.78 22.01 4.11
CA ASN A 130 1.96 22.64 3.05
C ASN A 130 1.99 21.95 1.68
N ARG A 131 2.35 20.65 1.64
CA ARG A 131 2.29 19.79 0.45
C ARG A 131 1.34 18.63 0.71
N LEU A 132 0.57 18.29 -0.31
CA LEU A 132 -0.23 17.08 -0.35
C LEU A 132 0.50 16.04 -1.21
N VAL A 133 1.06 15.02 -0.56
CA VAL A 133 1.85 13.97 -1.21
C VAL A 133 1.01 12.71 -1.36
N LEU A 134 0.85 12.22 -2.59
CA LEU A 134 0.17 10.97 -2.88
C LEU A 134 1.00 9.80 -2.34
N HIS A 135 0.47 9.13 -1.30
CA HIS A 135 1.15 8.05 -0.60
C HIS A 135 0.74 6.67 -1.12
N ASN A 136 -0.54 6.48 -1.47
CA ASN A 136 -1.00 5.29 -2.18
C ASN A 136 -2.04 5.64 -3.25
N GLY A 137 -2.08 4.83 -4.31
CA GLY A 137 -3.06 4.97 -5.38
C GLY A 137 -2.55 5.66 -6.65
N SER A 138 -1.23 5.80 -6.86
CA SER A 138 -0.63 6.43 -8.06
C SER A 138 -1.23 5.95 -9.39
N HIS A 139 -1.45 4.64 -9.55
CA HIS A 139 -2.05 4.10 -10.77
C HIS A 139 -3.53 4.50 -10.95
N ARG A 140 -4.28 4.59 -9.85
CA ARG A 140 -5.68 5.03 -9.88
C ARG A 140 -5.79 6.52 -10.14
N ALA A 141 -4.99 7.32 -9.43
CA ALA A 141 -4.88 8.74 -9.66
C ALA A 141 -4.51 9.02 -11.12
N TYR A 142 -3.50 8.32 -11.66
CA TYR A 142 -3.16 8.40 -13.07
C TYR A 142 -4.34 8.03 -13.98
N ALA A 143 -4.98 6.87 -13.78
CA ALA A 143 -6.06 6.42 -14.65
C ALA A 143 -7.27 7.36 -14.66
N LEU A 144 -7.67 7.86 -13.49
CA LEU A 144 -8.79 8.80 -13.34
C LEU A 144 -8.45 10.15 -14.00
N ARG A 145 -7.24 10.65 -13.78
CA ARG A 145 -6.73 11.87 -14.45
C ARG A 145 -6.71 11.69 -15.96
N ASP A 146 -6.24 10.55 -16.46
CA ASP A 146 -6.20 10.20 -17.89
C ASP A 146 -7.60 10.04 -18.52
N LEU A 147 -8.64 9.83 -17.70
CA LEU A 147 -10.05 9.85 -18.09
C LEU A 147 -10.68 11.24 -17.97
N GLY A 148 -9.91 12.27 -17.60
CA GLY A 148 -10.40 13.65 -17.46
C GLY A 148 -10.98 14.01 -16.09
N VAL A 149 -10.94 13.10 -15.12
CA VAL A 149 -11.34 13.40 -13.74
C VAL A 149 -10.29 14.33 -13.11
N THR A 150 -10.74 15.41 -12.49
CA THR A 150 -9.84 16.42 -11.87
C THR A 150 -9.77 16.28 -10.35
N HIS A 151 -10.85 15.82 -9.72
CA HIS A 151 -10.97 15.69 -8.27
C HIS A 151 -11.41 14.29 -7.89
N VAL A 152 -10.82 13.74 -6.83
CA VAL A 152 -11.13 12.39 -6.35
C VAL A 152 -11.25 12.36 -4.83
N PRO A 153 -12.06 11.45 -4.26
CA PRO A 153 -12.06 11.21 -2.83
C PRO A 153 -10.76 10.54 -2.40
N CYS A 154 -10.20 10.98 -1.27
CA CYS A 154 -8.90 10.58 -0.77
C CYS A 154 -8.91 10.56 0.77
N ILE A 155 -8.23 9.57 1.36
CA ILE A 155 -7.90 9.60 2.80
C ILE A 155 -6.66 10.48 2.98
N ILE A 156 -6.76 11.51 3.82
CA ILE A 156 -5.70 12.49 4.07
C ILE A 156 -5.21 12.33 5.50
N GLN A 157 -3.95 11.97 5.66
CA GLN A 157 -3.24 11.96 6.94
C GLN A 157 -2.54 13.31 7.13
N TYR A 158 -2.85 14.01 8.21
CA TYR A 158 -2.27 15.30 8.54
C TYR A 158 -1.08 15.10 9.48
N VAL A 159 0.10 15.49 9.01
CA VAL A 159 1.36 15.35 9.72
C VAL A 159 1.84 16.72 10.14
N SER A 160 2.04 16.89 11.44
CA SER A 160 2.43 18.14 12.08
C SER A 160 3.93 18.24 12.38
N SER A 161 4.63 17.09 12.44
CA SER A 161 6.07 17.02 12.71
C SER A 161 6.81 16.01 11.83
N ARG A 162 8.14 16.04 11.86
CA ARG A 162 8.97 15.06 11.13
C ARG A 162 8.95 13.69 11.79
N GLU A 163 8.83 13.63 13.11
CA GLU A 163 8.67 12.37 13.83
C GLU A 163 7.38 11.66 13.41
N GLU A 164 6.27 12.40 13.24
CA GLU A 164 5.03 11.85 12.70
C GLU A 164 5.21 11.41 11.24
N LEU A 165 5.94 12.20 10.42
CA LEU A 165 6.25 11.85 9.03
C LEU A 165 7.02 10.52 8.96
N ASP A 166 8.02 10.32 9.82
CA ASP A 166 8.85 9.12 9.86
C ASP A 166 8.04 7.85 10.16
N VAL A 167 6.90 8.00 10.85
CA VAL A 167 6.01 6.88 11.18
C VAL A 167 5.07 6.54 10.02
N VAL A 168 4.58 7.54 9.27
CA VAL A 168 3.54 7.32 8.25
C VAL A 168 4.06 7.27 6.81
N ALA A 169 5.20 7.92 6.53
CA ALA A 169 5.81 7.93 5.22
C ALA A 169 6.45 6.57 4.89
N SER A 170 6.60 6.31 3.60
CA SER A 170 7.25 5.09 3.12
C SER A 170 8.01 5.30 1.82
N GLY A 171 9.01 4.46 1.58
CA GLY A 171 9.85 4.50 0.38
C GLY A 171 10.58 5.84 0.24
N ASP A 172 10.66 6.36 -0.98
CA ASP A 172 11.49 7.53 -1.32
C ASP A 172 11.08 8.80 -0.54
N LEU A 173 9.81 8.91 -0.11
CA LEU A 173 9.37 10.02 0.72
C LEU A 173 9.98 9.97 2.13
N ALA A 174 10.13 8.77 2.72
CA ALA A 174 10.76 8.61 4.03
C ALA A 174 12.28 8.80 3.94
N ASP A 175 12.90 8.29 2.87
CA ASP A 175 14.35 8.38 2.68
C ASP A 175 14.80 9.81 2.33
N HIS A 176 14.01 10.55 1.54
CA HIS A 176 14.38 11.86 1.00
C HIS A 176 13.25 12.90 1.07
N PRO A 177 12.70 13.21 2.26
CA PRO A 177 11.47 14.00 2.38
C PRO A 177 11.59 15.42 1.81
N ASP A 178 12.76 16.06 1.93
CA ASP A 178 12.95 17.44 1.47
C ASP A 178 12.90 17.57 -0.06
N LEU A 179 13.13 16.50 -0.82
CA LEU A 179 12.93 16.49 -2.28
C LEU A 179 11.46 16.69 -2.68
N TYR A 180 10.53 16.31 -1.80
CA TYR A 180 9.09 16.34 -2.07
C TYR A 180 8.39 17.48 -1.33
N LEU A 181 8.85 17.78 -0.11
CA LEU A 181 8.25 18.78 0.75
C LEU A 181 8.78 20.19 0.48
N ARG A 182 10.10 20.33 0.31
CA ARG A 182 10.77 21.65 0.25
C ARG A 182 11.28 22.05 -1.12
N ASN A 183 11.50 21.09 -2.02
CA ASN A 183 11.92 21.42 -3.39
C ASN A 183 10.91 22.41 -4.02
N PRO A 184 11.37 23.51 -4.65
CA PRO A 184 10.47 24.46 -5.32
C PRO A 184 9.60 23.80 -6.38
N ARG A 185 10.11 22.76 -7.05
CA ARG A 185 9.44 22.01 -8.10
C ARG A 185 9.56 20.50 -7.84
N PRO A 186 8.80 19.96 -6.87
CA PRO A 186 8.77 18.51 -6.67
C PRO A 186 8.06 17.84 -7.85
N SER A 187 8.22 16.54 -8.00
CA SER A 187 7.46 15.75 -8.98
C SER A 187 5.97 15.81 -8.63
N MET A 188 5.13 16.10 -9.62
CA MET A 188 3.68 16.24 -9.48
C MET A 188 2.99 15.17 -10.32
N LEU A 189 1.76 14.78 -9.94
CA LEU A 189 0.99 13.80 -10.71
C LEU A 189 0.81 14.22 -12.18
N LYS A 190 0.57 15.51 -12.43
CA LYS A 190 0.44 16.06 -13.78
C LYS A 190 1.68 15.85 -14.67
N ASP A 191 2.86 15.67 -14.06
CA ASP A 191 4.13 15.50 -14.80
C ASP A 191 4.18 14.16 -15.52
N TYR A 192 3.42 13.15 -15.06
CA TYR A 192 3.29 11.88 -15.78
C TYR A 192 2.66 12.01 -17.17
N PHE A 193 2.08 13.16 -17.48
CA PHE A 193 1.38 13.42 -18.74
C PHE A 193 2.13 14.40 -19.64
N ASP A 194 3.18 15.02 -19.15
CA ASP A 194 4.05 15.86 -19.99
C ASP A 194 5.02 14.96 -20.78
N PRO A 195 4.94 14.91 -22.13
CA PRO A 195 5.83 14.10 -22.95
C PRO A 195 7.31 14.48 -22.82
N LYS A 196 7.63 15.70 -22.35
CA LYS A 196 9.02 16.14 -22.11
C LYS A 196 9.58 15.64 -20.78
N LEU A 197 8.72 15.26 -19.83
CA LEU A 197 9.11 14.81 -18.49
C LEU A 197 8.99 13.29 -18.29
N ARG A 198 8.46 12.57 -19.28
CA ARG A 198 8.22 11.12 -19.19
C ARG A 198 8.88 10.33 -20.31
N LYS A 199 9.13 9.05 -20.04
CA LYS A 199 9.56 8.07 -21.03
C LYS A 199 8.77 6.77 -20.85
N ILE A 200 8.24 6.21 -21.93
CA ILE A 200 7.60 4.90 -21.94
C ILE A 200 8.67 3.85 -22.23
N ILE A 201 8.81 2.88 -21.32
CA ILE A 201 9.79 1.81 -21.44
C ILE A 201 9.06 0.47 -21.41
N PRO A 202 9.24 -0.40 -22.42
CA PRO A 202 8.67 -1.74 -22.38
C PRO A 202 9.39 -2.58 -21.32
N ILE A 203 8.61 -3.20 -20.44
CA ILE A 203 9.12 -4.09 -19.39
C ILE A 203 8.41 -5.44 -19.42
N HIS A 204 9.12 -6.50 -19.05
CA HIS A 204 8.52 -7.80 -18.85
C HIS A 204 7.65 -7.79 -17.58
N ARG A 205 6.50 -8.45 -17.65
CA ARG A 205 5.61 -8.57 -16.49
C ARG A 205 6.33 -9.29 -15.36
N ARG A 206 6.32 -8.67 -14.17
CA ARG A 206 6.90 -9.25 -12.95
C ARG A 206 5.79 -9.76 -12.03
N VAL A 207 6.14 -10.72 -11.20
CA VAL A 207 5.35 -11.13 -10.04
C VAL A 207 6.08 -10.68 -8.78
N ARG A 208 5.35 -10.19 -7.77
CA ARG A 208 5.93 -9.85 -6.48
C ARG A 208 6.06 -11.13 -5.66
N GLN A 209 7.26 -11.35 -5.12
CA GLN A 209 7.58 -12.45 -4.23
C GLN A 209 7.89 -11.91 -2.83
N VAL A 210 7.29 -12.51 -1.80
CA VAL A 210 7.66 -12.31 -0.40
C VAL A 210 8.17 -13.65 0.12
N THR A 211 9.42 -13.68 0.60
CA THR A 211 10.03 -14.87 1.18
C THR A 211 10.16 -14.66 2.68
N VAL A 212 9.55 -15.55 3.45
CA VAL A 212 9.64 -15.59 4.91
C VAL A 212 10.62 -16.69 5.29
N LYS A 213 11.60 -16.34 6.11
CA LYS A 213 12.53 -17.26 6.76
C LYS A 213 12.45 -17.07 8.27
N PHE A 214 12.50 -18.15 9.04
CA PHE A 214 12.55 -18.08 10.50
C PHE A 214 13.63 -19.00 11.04
N ALA A 215 14.19 -18.66 12.19
CA ALA A 215 15.16 -19.47 12.90
C ALA A 215 14.63 -19.78 14.30
N THR A 216 15.10 -20.89 14.87
CA THR A 216 14.79 -21.31 16.23
C THR A 216 16.08 -21.71 16.91
N ASP A 217 16.38 -21.08 18.03
CA ASP A 217 17.52 -21.43 18.89
C ASP A 217 16.98 -21.93 20.23
N ASP A 218 17.62 -22.97 20.76
CA ASP A 218 17.29 -23.57 22.06
C ASP A 218 18.53 -23.46 22.96
N ALA A 219 18.33 -22.99 24.19
CA ALA A 219 19.34 -22.95 25.21
C ALA A 219 18.73 -23.16 26.59
N TYR A 220 19.42 -23.91 27.44
CA TYR A 220 19.10 -24.00 28.85
C TYR A 220 19.62 -22.76 29.58
N VAL A 221 18.74 -22.06 30.29
CA VAL A 221 19.11 -20.92 31.15
C VAL A 221 18.99 -21.32 32.62
N PRO A 222 19.89 -20.86 33.51
CA PRO A 222 19.76 -21.12 34.95
C PRO A 222 18.41 -20.65 35.49
N ALA A 223 17.83 -21.44 36.40
CA ALA A 223 16.69 -20.99 37.17
C ALA A 223 17.14 -19.85 38.10
N VAL A 224 16.40 -18.74 38.09
CA VAL A 224 16.56 -17.63 39.04
C VAL A 224 15.63 -17.85 40.22
#